data_AF-A0A2S4USU8-F1
#
_entry.id   AF-A0A2S4USU8-F1
#
_cell.length_a   1.000
_cell.length_b   1.000
_cell.length_c   1.000
_cell.angle_alpha   90.00
_cell.angle_beta   90.00
_cell.angle_gamma   90.00
#
_symmetry.space_group_name_H-M   'P 1'
#
loop_
_entity.id
_entity.type
_entity.pdbx_description
1 polymer ?
#
loop_
_entity_poly.entity_id
_entity_poly.type
_entity_poly.pdbx_seq_one_letter_code
_entity_poly.pdbx_strand_id
1 'polypeptide(L)'
;MLAEKQNEGKEEEEAYEFVVVGAGPAGLTAVATLIDHGVTRIAWIDDSFNMKIRLFLDYVAASSTLTKLVQEETSEIAINSYTTLKELDQEIEGIV
;
A
#
# COMPACT_ATOMS: atom_id res chain seq x y z
N MET A 1 42.54 -25.09 19.31
CA MET A 1 41.36 -24.25 19.62
C MET A 1 41.56 -22.94 18.88
N LEU A 2 40.84 -22.76 17.78
CA LEU A 2 40.73 -21.48 17.09
C LEU A 2 39.24 -21.22 16.97
N ALA A 3 38.81 -20.18 17.66
CA ALA A 3 37.42 -19.74 17.69
C ALA A 3 37.11 -18.94 16.43
N GLU A 4 35.87 -19.13 15.96
CA GLU A 4 35.02 -18.15 15.26
C GLU A 4 35.45 -17.74 13.84
N LYS A 5 34.55 -17.73 12.87
CA LYS A 5 33.24 -17.06 12.94
C LYS A 5 32.27 -17.71 11.95
N GLN A 6 31.13 -18.14 12.47
CA GLN A 6 29.97 -18.50 11.66
C GLN A 6 29.47 -17.21 10.97
N ASN A 7 29.50 -17.19 9.64
CA ASN A 7 28.76 -16.20 8.86
C ASN A 7 27.32 -16.70 8.78
N GLU A 8 26.56 -16.44 9.85
CA GLU A 8 25.11 -16.64 9.86
C GLU A 8 24.44 -15.59 8.98
N GLY A 9 23.63 -16.09 8.05
CA GLY A 9 22.52 -15.42 7.35
C GLY A 9 22.61 -13.91 7.18
N LYS A 10 23.25 -13.45 6.11
CA LYS A 10 22.70 -12.31 5.40
C LYS A 10 21.72 -12.87 4.39
N GLU A 11 20.43 -12.76 4.68
CA GLU A 11 19.42 -12.77 3.63
C GLU A 11 19.88 -11.71 2.63
N GLU A 12 20.24 -12.12 1.41
CA GLU A 12 20.47 -11.17 0.34
C GLU A 12 19.14 -10.42 0.18
N GLU A 13 19.08 -9.14 0.52
CA GLU A 13 17.91 -8.31 0.22
C GLU A 13 17.69 -8.42 -1.29
N GLU A 14 16.71 -9.23 -1.69
CA GLU A 14 16.42 -9.46 -3.09
C GLU A 14 16.16 -8.10 -3.74
N ALA A 15 16.91 -7.81 -4.81
CA ALA A 15 16.80 -6.53 -5.49
C ALA A 15 15.35 -6.30 -5.95
N TYR A 16 14.86 -5.07 -5.76
CA TYR A 16 13.58 -4.65 -6.33
C TYR A 16 13.61 -4.79 -7.85
N GLU A 17 12.53 -5.33 -8.42
CA GLU A 17 12.38 -5.45 -9.87
C GLU A 17 12.05 -4.10 -10.51
N PHE A 18 11.32 -3.26 -9.77
CA PHE A 18 10.93 -1.93 -10.21
C PHE A 18 11.08 -0.92 -9.08
N VAL A 19 11.46 0.30 -9.45
CA VAL A 19 11.43 1.47 -8.56
C VAL A 19 10.49 2.50 -9.17
N VAL A 20 9.50 2.93 -8.40
CA VAL A 20 8.57 4.00 -8.75
C VAL A 20 8.88 5.20 -7.87
N VAL A 21 9.22 6.34 -8.47
CA VAL A 21 9.45 7.60 -7.76
C VAL A 21 8.27 8.54 -7.99
N GLY A 22 7.63 8.94 -6.90
CA GLY A 22 6.40 9.74 -6.87
C GLY A 22 5.18 8.89 -6.54
N ALA A 23 4.39 9.32 -5.56
CA ALA A 23 3.13 8.71 -5.10
C ALA A 23 1.90 9.53 -5.49
N GLY A 24 2.06 10.38 -6.51
CA GLY A 24 0.94 11.00 -7.21
C GLY A 24 0.15 10.01 -8.08
N PRO A 25 -0.83 10.49 -8.85
CA PRO A 25 -1.73 9.65 -9.65
C PRO A 25 -1.01 8.74 -10.65
N ALA A 26 0.08 9.23 -11.26
CA ALA A 26 0.90 8.45 -12.18
C ALA A 26 1.66 7.32 -11.47
N GLY A 27 2.20 7.59 -10.28
CA GLY A 27 2.90 6.61 -9.45
C GLY A 27 1.97 5.50 -8.98
N LEU A 28 0.80 5.85 -8.46
CA LEU A 28 -0.24 4.88 -8.09
C LEU A 28 -0.63 4.00 -9.29
N THR A 29 -0.87 4.61 -10.45
CA THR A 29 -1.24 3.88 -11.66
C THR A 29 -0.15 2.92 -12.10
N ALA A 30 1.12 3.35 -12.02
CA ALA A 30 2.26 2.51 -12.34
C ALA A 30 2.36 1.31 -11.38
N VAL A 31 2.30 1.54 -10.07
CA VAL A 31 2.37 0.48 -9.06
C VAL A 31 1.22 -0.51 -9.22
N ALA A 32 -0.01 -0.03 -9.37
CA ALA A 32 -1.16 -0.91 -9.54
C ALA A 32 -1.09 -1.72 -10.83
N THR A 33 -0.62 -1.12 -11.94
CA THR A 33 -0.39 -1.85 -13.18
C THR A 33 0.66 -2.96 -12.99
N LEU A 34 1.74 -2.68 -12.26
CA LEU A 34 2.78 -3.67 -11.96
C LEU A 34 2.20 -4.83 -11.12
N ILE A 35 1.41 -4.51 -10.09
CA ILE A 35 0.71 -5.51 -9.26
C ILE A 35 -0.27 -6.34 -10.10
N ASP A 36 -1.05 -5.71 -10.99
CA ASP A 36 -1.98 -6.39 -11.90
C ASP A 36 -1.28 -7.38 -12.84
N HIS A 37 0.01 -7.16 -13.14
CA HIS A 37 0.85 -8.07 -13.91
C HIS A 37 1.63 -9.08 -13.05
N GLY A 38 1.34 -9.15 -11.74
CA GLY A 38 1.95 -10.10 -10.81
C GLY A 38 3.33 -9.69 -10.28
N VAL A 39 3.75 -8.44 -10.48
CA VAL A 39 4.99 -7.91 -9.91
C VAL A 39 4.76 -7.57 -8.45
N THR A 40 5.57 -8.12 -7.55
CA THR A 40 5.43 -7.94 -6.09
C THR A 40 6.61 -7.20 -5.46
N ARG A 41 7.80 -7.22 -6.07
CA ARG A 41 9.00 -6.53 -5.57
C ARG A 41 9.16 -5.15 -6.17
N ILE A 42 8.40 -4.19 -5.63
CA ILE A 42 8.38 -2.80 -6.09
C ILE A 42 8.81 -1.88 -4.95
N ALA A 43 9.85 -1.07 -5.18
CA ALA A 43 10.16 0.05 -4.29
C ALA A 43 9.34 1.27 -4.73
N TRP A 44 8.42 1.73 -3.89
CA TRP A 44 7.65 2.94 -4.13
C TRP A 44 8.14 4.07 -3.22
N ILE A 45 8.80 5.06 -3.81
CA ILE A 45 9.51 6.12 -3.10
C ILE A 45 8.81 7.45 -3.37
N ASP A 46 8.52 8.20 -2.31
CA ASP A 46 7.94 9.53 -2.40
C ASP A 46 8.37 10.36 -1.17
N ASP A 47 8.64 11.65 -1.37
CA ASP A 47 9.09 12.56 -0.31
C ASP A 47 7.92 13.12 0.53
N SER A 48 6.69 13.11 -0.01
CA SER A 48 5.49 13.59 0.64
C SER A 48 4.24 13.05 -0.06
N PHE A 49 3.57 12.08 0.57
CA PHE A 49 2.42 11.38 0.00
C PHE A 49 1.20 12.32 -0.15
N ASN A 50 1.17 13.10 -1.24
CA ASN A 50 0.15 14.10 -1.56
C ASN A 50 -0.80 13.58 -2.63
N MET A 51 -1.50 12.50 -2.31
CA MET A 51 -2.49 11.92 -3.21
C MET A 51 -3.86 12.54 -2.95
N LYS A 52 -4.57 12.89 -4.04
CA LYS A 52 -5.98 13.28 -3.95
C LYS A 52 -6.81 12.04 -3.57
N ILE A 53 -7.30 11.99 -2.33
CA ILE A 53 -8.07 10.88 -1.76
C ILE A 53 -9.17 10.39 -2.71
N ARG A 54 -9.92 11.33 -3.34
CA ARG A 54 -10.99 10.96 -4.27
C ARG A 54 -10.48 10.20 -5.49
N LEU A 55 -9.35 10.63 -6.05
CA LEU A 55 -8.74 10.01 -7.21
C LEU A 55 -8.19 8.61 -6.88
N PHE A 56 -7.70 8.42 -5.65
CA PHE A 56 -7.34 7.09 -5.15
C PHE A 56 -8.56 6.17 -5.06
N LEU A 57 -9.65 6.63 -4.45
CA LEU A 57 -10.89 5.85 -4.34
C LEU A 57 -11.47 5.50 -5.72
N ASP A 58 -11.50 6.46 -6.64
CA ASP A 58 -11.96 6.25 -8.01
C ASP A 58 -11.07 5.21 -8.73
N TYR A 59 -9.77 5.19 -8.44
CA TYR A 59 -8.82 4.23 -9.02
C TYR A 59 -8.94 2.83 -8.42
N VAL A 60 -9.05 2.71 -7.09
CA VAL A 60 -9.31 1.43 -6.39
C VAL A 60 -10.60 0.80 -6.92
N ALA A 61 -11.65 1.60 -7.12
CA ALA A 61 -12.91 1.12 -7.69
C ALA A 61 -12.78 0.63 -9.15
N ALA A 62 -11.81 1.15 -9.91
CA ALA A 62 -11.54 0.72 -11.28
C ALA A 62 -10.65 -0.53 -11.36
N SER A 63 -9.79 -0.79 -10.35
CA SER A 63 -8.92 -1.96 -10.30
C SER A 63 -9.54 -3.09 -9.47
N SER A 64 -9.85 -4.21 -10.14
CA SER A 64 -10.40 -5.40 -9.47
C SER A 64 -9.42 -6.04 -8.48
N THR A 65 -8.11 -5.89 -8.70
CA THR A 65 -7.06 -6.42 -7.83
C THR A 65 -6.96 -5.59 -6.56
N LEU A 66 -6.90 -4.26 -6.69
CA LEU A 66 -6.90 -3.38 -5.52
C LEU A 66 -8.18 -3.53 -4.69
N THR A 67 -9.33 -3.72 -5.34
CA THR A 67 -10.59 -4.00 -4.64
C THR A 67 -10.50 -5.26 -3.78
N LYS A 68 -9.85 -6.33 -4.28
CA LYS A 68 -9.65 -7.57 -3.52
C LYS A 68 -8.66 -7.37 -2.38
N LEU A 69 -7.53 -6.74 -2.64
CA LEU A 69 -6.52 -6.44 -1.63
C LEU A 69 -7.11 -5.61 -0.47
N VAL A 70 -7.94 -4.61 -0.76
CA VAL A 70 -8.64 -3.82 0.26
C VAL A 70 -9.62 -4.70 1.06
N GLN A 71 -10.36 -5.61 0.43
CA GLN A 71 -11.27 -6.52 1.13
C GLN A 71 -10.52 -7.53 2.02
N GLU A 72 -9.39 -8.03 1.53
CA GLU A 72 -8.50 -8.94 2.26
C GLU A 72 -7.89 -8.24 3.48
N GLU A 73 -7.40 -7.01 3.35
CA GLU A 73 -6.89 -6.22 4.49
C GLU A 73 -8.00 -5.78 5.47
N THR A 74 -9.21 -5.48 5.01
CA THR A 74 -10.31 -5.06 5.90
C THR A 74 -10.86 -6.21 6.75
N SER A 75 -10.55 -7.46 6.38
CA SER A 75 -10.93 -8.65 7.14
C SER A 75 -10.10 -8.82 8.43
N GLU A 76 -8.95 -8.15 8.52
CA GLU A 76 -8.14 -8.02 9.73
C GLU A 76 -8.21 -6.56 10.22
N ILE A 77 -9.14 -6.27 11.15
CA ILE A 77 -9.43 -4.91 11.61
C ILE A 77 -8.22 -4.29 12.31
N ALA A 78 -7.38 -3.57 11.54
CA ALA A 78 -6.62 -2.45 12.04
C ALA A 78 -7.39 -1.19 11.65
N ILE A 79 -7.91 -0.47 12.65
CA ILE A 79 -8.58 0.81 12.50
C ILE A 79 -7.66 1.74 11.69
N ASN A 80 -7.97 1.94 10.41
CA ASN A 80 -7.28 2.94 9.60
C ASN A 80 -8.07 4.25 9.65
N SER A 81 -7.38 5.35 9.34
CA SER A 81 -7.93 6.70 9.48
C SER A 81 -9.22 6.94 8.70
N TYR A 82 -9.50 6.16 7.66
CA TYR A 82 -10.74 6.26 6.88
C TYR A 82 -11.94 5.65 7.59
N THR A 83 -11.76 4.57 8.35
CA THR A 83 -12.84 3.98 9.16
C THR A 83 -13.27 4.96 10.25
N THR A 84 -12.30 5.58 10.94
CA THR A 84 -12.57 6.60 11.96
C THR A 84 -13.30 7.82 11.40
N LEU A 85 -12.95 8.29 10.21
CA LEU A 85 -13.63 9.42 9.57
C LEU A 85 -15.06 9.08 9.14
N LYS A 86 -15.31 7.86 8.64
CA LYS A 86 -16.68 7.41 8.32
C LYS A 86 -17.55 7.27 9.56
N GLU A 87 -17.00 6.78 10.66
CA GLU A 87 -17.71 6.69 11.95
C GLU A 87 -18.06 8.08 12.48
N LEU A 88 -17.13 9.04 12.38
CA LEU A 88 -17.37 10.44 12.76
C LEU A 88 -18.46 11.11 11.89
N ASP A 89 -18.45 10.90 10.57
CA ASP A 89 -19.50 11.42 9.68
C ASP A 89 -20.87 10.82 10.01
N GLN A 90 -20.93 9.52 10.36
CA GLN A 90 -22.18 8.85 10.76
C GLN A 90 -22.68 9.28 12.15
N GLU A 91 -21.79 9.65 13.07
CA GLU A 91 -22.16 10.18 14.39
C GLU A 91 -22.77 11.59 14.30
N ILE A 92 -22.32 12.41 13.34
CA ILE A 92 -22.85 13.77 13.11
C ILE A 92 -24.26 13.73 12.50
N GLU A 93 -24.56 12.78 11.61
CA GLU A 93 -25.89 12.63 11.01
C GLU A 93 -26.93 11.97 11.95
N GLY A 94 -26.49 11.33 13.05
CA GLY A 94 -27.37 10.71 14.05
C GLY A 94 -27.81 11.63 15.20
N ILE A 95 -27.32 12.88 15.26
CA ILE A 95 -27.57 13.84 16.34
C ILE A 95 -28.55 14.97 15.92
N VAL A 96 -29.19 14.87 14.75
CA VAL A 96 -30.22 15.82 14.28
C VAL A 96 -31.62 15.21 14.30
#